data_AF-A0A948F3C5-F1
#
_entry.id   AF-A0A948F3C5-F1
#
_cell.length_a   1.000
_cell.length_b   1.000
_cell.length_c   1.000
_cell.angle_alpha   90.00
_cell.angle_beta   90.00
_cell.angle_gamma   90.00
#
_symmetry.space_group_name_H-M   'P 1'
#
loop_
_entity.id
_entity.type
_entity.pdbx_description
1 polymer ?
#
loop_
_entity_poly.entity_id
_entity_poly.type
_entity_poly.pdbx_seq_one_letter_code
_entity_poly.pdbx_strand_id
1 'polypeptide(L)'
;MTTGDILGALIFGALFLPVLGAAEWLRRRGVGSPEATRKVVHVAGGLLSLSLPWLVRSPAVVLVMCAALSLIFVWAKRHAALRSLHGVARRTSGTEYFPLAVFLV
;
A
#
# COMPACT_ATOMS: atom_id res chain seq x y z
N MET A 1 -13.91 -8.30 -16.20
CA MET A 1 -13.27 -8.81 -14.97
C MET A 1 -13.32 -10.32 -15.01
N THR A 2 -12.19 -10.99 -14.99
CA THR A 2 -12.09 -12.46 -15.05
C THR A 2 -11.81 -13.05 -13.66
N THR A 3 -12.06 -14.34 -13.45
CA THR A 3 -11.63 -15.04 -12.23
C THR A 3 -10.13 -14.92 -11.99
N GLY A 4 -9.33 -14.92 -13.06
CA GLY A 4 -7.88 -14.71 -13.01
C GLY A 4 -7.50 -13.33 -12.46
N ASP A 5 -8.19 -12.27 -12.86
CA ASP A 5 -7.94 -10.91 -12.34
C ASP A 5 -8.22 -10.83 -10.83
N ILE A 6 -9.30 -11.47 -10.38
CA ILE A 6 -9.66 -11.50 -8.95
C ILE A 6 -8.61 -12.28 -8.17
N LEU A 7 -8.20 -13.45 -8.67
CA LEU A 7 -7.15 -14.24 -8.04
C LEU A 7 -5.82 -13.48 -7.98
N GLY A 8 -5.44 -12.81 -9.06
CA GLY A 8 -4.25 -11.96 -9.11
C GLY A 8 -4.30 -10.81 -8.10
N ALA A 9 -5.46 -10.15 -7.96
CA ALA A 9 -5.68 -9.11 -6.96
C ALA A 9 -5.55 -9.65 -5.53
N LEU A 10 -6.10 -10.84 -5.26
CA LEU A 10 -5.99 -11.51 -3.96
C LEU A 10 -4.54 -11.91 -3.64
N ILE A 11 -3.81 -12.44 -4.62
CA ILE A 11 -2.38 -12.78 -4.48
C ILE A 11 -1.58 -11.52 -4.15
N PHE A 12 -1.79 -10.43 -4.90
CA PHE A 12 -1.13 -9.16 -4.65
C PHE A 12 -1.41 -8.65 -3.23
N GLY A 13 -2.67 -8.66 -2.81
CA GLY A 13 -3.07 -8.28 -1.45
C GLY A 13 -2.41 -9.16 -0.38
N ALA A 14 -2.38 -10.49 -0.60
CA ALA A 14 -1.74 -11.44 0.30
C ALA A 14 -0.23 -11.23 0.44
N LEU A 15 0.44 -10.72 -0.59
CA LEU A 15 1.86 -10.37 -0.56
C LEU A 15 2.10 -8.98 0.08
N PHE A 16 1.21 -8.02 -0.14
CA PHE A 16 1.34 -6.66 0.39
C PHE A 16 1.01 -6.55 1.88
N LEU A 17 -0.01 -7.27 2.36
CA LEU A 17 -0.45 -7.19 3.76
C LEU A 17 0.65 -7.55 4.77
N PRO A 18 1.47 -8.61 4.58
CA PRO A 18 2.61 -8.89 5.44
C PRO A 18 3.64 -7.76 5.49
N VAL A 19 3.91 -7.07 4.37
CA VAL A 19 4.82 -5.92 4.34
C VAL A 19 4.30 -4.79 5.23
N LEU A 20 3.02 -4.44 5.06
CA LEU A 20 2.38 -3.41 5.87
C LEU A 20 2.31 -3.80 7.35
N GLY A 21 1.93 -5.05 7.63
CA GLY A 21 1.81 -5.61 8.97
C GLY A 21 3.16 -5.64 9.70
N ALA A 22 4.23 -6.09 9.03
CA ALA A 22 5.57 -6.10 9.59
C ALA A 22 6.08 -4.69 9.89
N ALA A 23 5.88 -3.74 8.98
CA ALA A 23 6.27 -2.35 9.20
C ALA A 23 5.50 -1.71 10.37
N GLU A 24 4.19 -1.97 10.46
CA GLU A 24 3.37 -1.50 11.58
C GLU A 24 3.77 -2.14 12.91
N TRP A 25 4.06 -3.45 12.91
CA TRP A 25 4.51 -4.16 14.09
C TRP A 25 5.87 -3.65 14.59
N LEU A 26 6.85 -3.47 13.70
CA LEU A 26 8.14 -2.86 14.01
C LEU A 26 7.94 -1.46 14.58
N ARG A 27 7.09 -0.65 13.94
CA ARG A 27 6.83 0.71 14.40
C ARG A 27 6.19 0.76 15.79
N ARG A 28 5.26 -0.16 16.09
CA ARG A 28 4.63 -0.25 17.41
C ARG A 28 5.60 -0.67 18.51
N ARG A 29 6.64 -1.43 18.16
CA ARG A 29 7.74 -1.79 19.07
C ARG A 29 8.81 -0.70 19.21
N GLY A 30 8.62 0.47 18.58
CA GLY A 30 9.59 1.56 18.61
C GLY A 30 10.84 1.29 17.76
N VAL A 31 10.80 0.30 16.86
CA VAL A 31 11.93 -0.05 16.00
C VAL A 31 11.89 0.80 14.73
N GLY A 32 12.96 1.57 14.54
CA GLY A 32 13.14 2.44 13.37
C GLY A 32 12.34 3.75 13.43
N SER A 33 12.80 4.73 12.67
CA SER A 33 12.10 6.02 12.58
C SER A 33 10.78 5.90 11.79
N PRO A 34 9.83 6.81 12.03
CA PRO A 34 8.62 6.91 11.20
C PRO A 34 8.90 6.96 9.71
N GLU A 35 9.89 7.74 9.32
CA GLU A 35 10.30 7.94 7.95
C GLU A 35 10.90 6.65 7.37
N ALA A 36 11.67 5.89 8.15
CA ALA A 36 12.25 4.62 7.72
C ALA A 36 11.16 3.58 7.45
N THR A 37 10.28 3.33 8.42
CA THR A 37 9.18 2.35 8.25
C THR A 37 8.27 2.71 7.08
N ARG A 38 7.97 3.99 6.88
CA ARG A 38 7.21 4.47 5.73
C ARG A 38 7.93 4.19 4.41
N LYS A 39 9.23 4.51 4.31
CA LYS A 39 10.02 4.28 3.10
C LYS A 39 10.11 2.79 2.77
N VAL A 40 10.27 1.92 3.77
CA VAL A 40 10.26 0.47 3.57
C VAL A 40 8.95 0.02 2.91
N VAL A 41 7.80 0.46 3.42
CA VAL A 41 6.49 0.10 2.81
C VAL A 41 6.35 0.65 1.39
N HIS A 42 6.82 1.87 1.11
CA HIS A 42 6.72 2.44 -0.24
C HIS A 42 7.66 1.76 -1.23
N VAL A 43 8.90 1.44 -0.83
CA VAL A 43 9.86 0.73 -1.69
C VAL A 43 9.38 -0.70 -1.95
N ALA A 44 9.03 -1.44 -0.91
CA ALA A 44 8.53 -2.81 -1.05
C ALA A 44 7.20 -2.86 -1.81
N GLY A 45 6.26 -1.94 -1.50
CA GLY A 45 5.00 -1.83 -2.22
C GLY A 45 5.18 -1.44 -3.68
N GLY A 46 6.13 -0.54 -3.98
CA GLY A 46 6.49 -0.16 -5.35
C GLY A 46 7.08 -1.33 -6.14
N LEU A 47 8.06 -2.03 -5.56
CA LEU A 47 8.63 -3.24 -6.18
C LEU A 47 7.57 -4.32 -6.40
N LEU A 48 6.69 -4.55 -5.42
CA LEU A 48 5.59 -5.49 -5.56
C LEU A 48 4.62 -5.05 -6.67
N SER A 49 4.34 -3.76 -6.79
CA SER A 49 3.45 -3.21 -7.82
C SER A 49 3.91 -3.45 -9.24
N LEU A 50 5.22 -3.62 -9.45
CA LEU A 50 5.74 -4.06 -10.74
C LEU A 50 5.08 -5.38 -11.17
N SER A 51 4.74 -6.29 -10.25
CA SER A 51 4.09 -7.56 -10.58
C SER A 51 2.66 -7.46 -11.15
N LEU A 52 1.99 -6.30 -11.01
CA LEU A 52 0.57 -6.13 -11.33
C LEU A 52 0.20 -6.46 -12.77
N PRO A 53 0.94 -6.02 -13.82
CA PRO A 53 0.58 -6.32 -15.21
C PRO A 53 0.58 -7.82 -15.55
N TRP A 54 1.30 -8.63 -14.76
CA TRP A 54 1.34 -10.08 -14.91
C TRP A 54 0.28 -10.80 -14.07
N LEU A 55 -0.13 -10.23 -12.93
CA LEU A 55 -1.16 -10.79 -12.06
C LEU A 55 -2.59 -10.42 -12.48
N VAL A 56 -2.79 -9.19 -12.95
CA VAL A 56 -4.11 -8.62 -13.25
C VAL A 56 -4.08 -8.01 -14.64
N ARG A 57 -4.87 -8.56 -15.56
CA ARG A 57 -4.93 -8.11 -16.96
C ARG A 57 -5.86 -6.92 -17.15
N SER A 58 -6.88 -6.79 -16.31
CA SER A 58 -7.87 -5.72 -16.43
C SER A 58 -7.42 -4.43 -15.73
N PRO A 59 -7.18 -3.32 -16.45
CA PRO A 59 -6.81 -2.04 -15.84
C PRO A 59 -7.88 -1.51 -14.89
N ALA A 60 -9.16 -1.78 -15.16
CA ALA A 60 -10.27 -1.42 -14.29
C ALA A 60 -10.16 -2.09 -12.90
N VAL A 61 -9.69 -3.35 -12.84
CA VAL A 61 -9.48 -4.04 -11.56
C VAL A 61 -8.32 -3.40 -10.80
N VAL A 62 -7.22 -3.09 -11.48
CA VAL A 62 -6.07 -2.39 -10.87
C VAL A 62 -6.49 -1.01 -10.34
N LEU A 63 -7.28 -0.25 -11.11
CA LEU A 63 -7.81 1.05 -10.67
C LEU A 63 -8.65 0.91 -9.40
N VAL A 64 -9.55 -0.08 -9.35
CA VAL A 64 -10.38 -0.35 -8.15
C VAL A 64 -9.52 -0.71 -6.95
N MET A 65 -8.50 -1.56 -7.13
CA MET A 65 -7.56 -1.89 -6.06
C MET A 65 -6.82 -0.67 -5.53
N CYS A 66 -6.28 0.16 -6.42
CA CYS A 66 -5.55 1.37 -6.06
C CYS A 66 -6.46 2.39 -5.36
N ALA A 67 -7.66 2.62 -5.90
CA ALA A 67 -8.64 3.52 -5.29
C ALA A 67 -9.07 3.02 -3.90
N ALA A 68 -9.37 1.73 -3.75
CA ALA A 68 -9.73 1.15 -2.46
C ALA A 68 -8.60 1.29 -1.43
N LEU A 69 -7.35 1.00 -1.83
CA LEU A 69 -6.20 1.13 -0.93
C LEU A 69 -5.94 2.58 -0.53
N SER A 70 -6.05 3.52 -1.48
CA SER A 70 -5.96 4.95 -1.20
C SER A 70 -7.03 5.41 -0.20
N LEU A 71 -8.28 4.95 -0.36
CA LEU A 71 -9.36 5.26 0.59
C LEU A 71 -9.08 4.67 1.98
N ILE A 72 -8.55 3.45 2.07
CA ILE A 72 -8.11 2.84 3.33
C ILE A 72 -7.03 3.69 4.00
N PHE A 73 -6.05 4.20 3.24
CA PHE A 73 -5.00 5.05 3.80
C PHE A 73 -5.52 6.41 4.25
N VAL A 74 -6.44 7.03 3.50
CA VAL A 74 -7.14 8.24 3.93
C VAL A 74 -7.88 7.99 5.25
N TRP A 75 -8.63 6.89 5.33
CA TRP A 75 -9.34 6.49 6.54
C TRP A 75 -8.37 6.27 7.71
N ALA A 76 -7.28 5.53 7.49
CA ALA A 76 -6.29 5.21 8.51
C ALA A 76 -5.63 6.47 9.07
N LYS A 77 -5.30 7.44 8.21
CA LYS A 77 -4.76 8.74 8.65
C LYS A 77 -5.74 9.50 9.53
N ARG A 78 -7.03 9.53 9.15
CA ARG A 78 -8.07 10.22 9.94
C ARG A 78 -8.29 9.60 11.32
N HIS A 79 -8.06 8.29 11.46
CA HIS A 79 -8.21 7.55 12.71
C HIS A 79 -6.89 7.30 13.44
N ALA A 80 -5.80 7.99 13.06
CA ALA A 80 -4.46 7.79 13.63
C ALA A 80 -3.97 6.32 13.63
N ALA A 81 -4.47 5.53 12.68
CA ALA A 81 -4.06 4.15 12.43
C ALA A 81 -2.87 4.11 11.45
N LEU A 82 -2.18 2.96 11.40
CA LEU A 82 -0.98 2.73 10.58
C LEU A 82 0.12 3.76 10.89
N ARG A 83 0.63 3.72 12.13
CA ARG A 83 1.70 4.62 12.59
C ARG A 83 2.95 4.51 11.72
N SER A 84 3.23 3.33 11.15
CA SER A 84 4.32 3.11 10.19
C SER A 84 4.24 4.00 8.96
N LEU A 85 3.04 4.45 8.58
CA LEU A 85 2.81 5.28 7.40
C LEU A 85 2.52 6.75 7.73
N HIS A 86 1.80 7.01 8.82
CA HIS A 86 1.29 8.35 9.13
C HIS A 86 1.98 9.03 10.32
N GLY A 87 2.84 8.33 11.06
CA GLY A 87 3.47 8.85 12.26
C GLY A 87 4.70 9.73 12.03
N VAL A 88 4.85 10.33 10.84
CA VAL A 88 5.96 11.22 10.45
C VAL A 88 5.68 12.66 10.92
N ALA A 89 6.72 13.44 11.22
CA ALA A 89 6.54 14.80 11.73
C ALA A 89 6.01 15.79 10.68
N ARG A 90 6.35 15.56 9.40
CA ARG A 90 5.96 16.45 8.30
C ARG A 90 4.53 16.22 7.84
N ARG A 91 3.86 17.29 7.40
CA ARG A 91 2.57 17.18 6.68
C ARG A 91 2.81 16.64 5.27
N THR A 92 2.09 15.58 4.90
CA THR A 92 2.24 14.88 3.61
C THR A 92 1.02 14.03 3.31
N SER A 93 0.70 13.88 2.03
CA SER A 93 -0.37 12.98 1.53
C SER A 93 0.16 11.90 0.56
N GLY A 94 1.49 11.73 0.53
CA GLY A 94 2.12 10.79 -0.40
C GLY A 94 1.71 9.34 -0.19
N THR A 95 1.34 8.92 1.02
CA THR A 95 0.89 7.53 1.27
C THR A 95 -0.43 7.27 0.57
N GLU A 96 -1.35 8.23 0.63
CA GLU A 96 -2.70 8.16 0.09
C GLU A 96 -2.71 8.25 -1.42
N TYR A 97 -1.80 9.05 -1.99
CA TYR A 97 -1.64 9.16 -3.45
C TYR A 97 -0.80 8.04 -4.07
N PHE A 98 -0.01 7.31 -3.28
CA PHE A 98 0.92 6.30 -3.80
C PHE A 98 0.23 5.21 -4.66
N PRO A 99 -0.89 4.58 -4.23
CA PRO A 99 -1.55 3.57 -5.05
C PRO A 99 -2.07 4.14 -6.39
N LEU A 100 -2.60 5.37 -6.38
CA LEU A 100 -3.05 6.03 -7.61
C LEU A 100 -1.87 6.36 -8.53
N ALA A 101 -0.73 6.76 -7.98
CA ALA A 101 0.49 6.98 -8.75
C ALA A 101 0.92 5.68 -9.45
N VAL A 102 0.89 4.53 -8.76
CA VAL A 102 1.18 3.21 -9.33
C VAL A 102 0.26 2.87 -10.51
N PHE A 103 -1.03 3.24 -10.46
CA PHE A 103 -1.95 2.98 -11.57
C PHE A 103 -1.63 3.80 -12.83
N LEU A 104 -1.02 4.99 -12.68
CA LEU A 104 -0.79 5.92 -13.77
C LEU A 104 0.49 5.64 -14.59
N VAL A 105 1.38 4.79 -14.09
CA VAL A 105 2.67 4.46 -14.73
C VAL A 105 2.68 3.02 -15.21
#